data_AF-A0A2U1LPT7-F1
#
_entry.id   AF-A0A2U1LPT7-F1
#
_cell.length_a   1.000
_cell.length_b   1.000
_cell.length_c   1.000
_cell.angle_alpha   90.00
_cell.angle_beta   90.00
_cell.angle_gamma   90.00
#
_symmetry.space_group_name_H-M   'P 1'
#
loop_
_entity.id
_entity.type
_entity.pdbx_description
1 polymer ?
#
loop_
_entity_poly.entity_id
_entity_poly.type
_entity_poly.pdbx_seq_one_letter_code
_entity_poly.pdbx_strand_id
1 'polypeptide(L)'
;MVMSKFNLNQNDRVNLKVKLPSFDSLLDITDDNELRTFRNHLRPILIVYATHLKGVYKGTNFQAVGMDGNNQIVPIAYGICRGETGDCWSWWMSVLKECAGDNPNMVIISDRHPSIALSKLMEADPTRWSRAHCPRTRYNYRTSNSAESLNSCTVRWRKLPVTMLTDTYRDMVQKWYFNRRKVAADKVEKRKRKSVRWVVYGINQFQYQVSDGQYNREVNLRTNECECRKWQLSGIPCGHVIAVTRFLGLTDCVQYVQDWFKKEKYQATYAESIQFVGNFNEWEFPSHIHPVAPPNMDNP
;
A
#
# COMPACT_ATOMS: atom_id res chain seq x y z
N MET A 1 -5.24 20.43 5.42
CA MET A 1 -5.36 20.63 6.87
C MET A 1 -5.89 19.33 7.49
N VAL A 2 -4.99 18.38 7.78
CA VAL A 2 -5.17 17.49 8.94
C VAL A 2 -3.90 17.64 9.75
N MET A 3 -4.09 18.07 10.98
CA MET A 3 -3.07 18.11 12.00
C MET A 3 -3.70 17.43 13.20
N SER A 4 -3.34 16.17 13.42
CA SER A 4 -3.60 15.50 14.68
C SER A 4 -2.57 16.01 15.70
N LYS A 5 -3.13 16.59 16.76
CA LYS A 5 -2.55 16.95 18.05
C LYS A 5 -1.46 15.95 18.54
N PHE A 6 -0.20 16.40 18.74
CA PHE A 6 0.44 16.54 20.08
C PHE A 6 1.98 16.39 20.16
N ASN A 7 2.52 17.24 21.05
CA ASN A 7 3.66 17.14 21.98
C ASN A 7 5.01 16.54 21.56
N LEU A 8 6.03 17.40 21.69
CA LEU A 8 7.46 17.17 21.47
C LEU A 8 8.16 16.48 22.67
N ASN A 9 9.32 15.88 22.35
CA ASN A 9 10.45 15.36 23.15
C ASN A 9 10.45 13.85 23.44
N GLN A 10 11.52 13.06 23.20
CA GLN A 10 12.94 13.26 22.84
C GLN A 10 13.36 12.05 21.96
N ASN A 11 14.22 12.26 20.94
CA ASN A 11 14.70 11.29 19.94
C ASN A 11 13.83 11.12 18.68
N ASP A 12 13.96 12.11 17.79
CA ASP A 12 13.93 12.04 16.33
C ASP A 12 12.90 11.10 15.69
N ARG A 13 11.64 11.55 15.69
CA ARG A 13 10.58 11.02 14.82
C ARG A 13 10.46 11.94 13.60
N VAL A 14 10.47 11.35 12.41
CA VAL A 14 10.37 12.08 11.14
C VAL A 14 9.09 12.90 11.16
N ASN A 15 9.25 14.21 11.07
CA ASN A 15 8.17 15.17 11.07
C ASN A 15 7.09 14.78 10.06
N LEU A 16 5.81 14.92 10.43
CA LEU A 16 4.73 15.22 9.49
C LEU A 16 5.21 16.38 8.62
N LYS A 17 5.81 16.07 7.47
CA LYS A 17 6.35 17.07 6.56
C LYS A 17 5.17 17.63 5.80
N VAL A 18 4.45 18.55 6.44
CA VAL A 18 3.73 19.60 5.72
C VAL A 18 4.79 20.53 5.13
N LYS A 19 5.54 20.02 4.14
CA LYS A 19 6.49 20.81 3.38
C LYS A 19 5.64 21.61 2.41
N LEU A 20 5.17 22.77 2.85
CA LEU A 20 4.66 23.79 1.95
C LEU A 20 5.90 24.42 1.32
N PRO A 21 6.19 24.16 0.02
CA PRO A 21 7.04 25.10 -0.70
C PRO A 21 6.31 26.44 -0.68
N SER A 22 7.03 27.53 -0.85
CA SER A 22 6.51 28.90 -0.95
C SER A 22 5.62 29.14 -2.19
N PHE A 23 4.66 28.27 -2.47
CA PHE A 23 3.76 28.30 -3.62
C PHE A 23 2.39 27.64 -3.29
N ASP A 24 1.46 28.48 -2.84
CA ASP A 24 -0.01 28.53 -3.01
C ASP A 24 -0.93 27.31 -3.31
N SER A 25 -0.53 26.04 -3.40
CA SER A 25 -1.53 25.01 -3.78
C SER A 25 -1.25 23.51 -3.54
N LEU A 26 -0.38 23.14 -2.60
CA LEU A 26 0.08 21.75 -2.46
C LEU A 26 -0.05 21.25 -1.01
N LEU A 27 -0.87 20.22 -0.78
CA LEU A 27 -1.13 19.63 0.55
C LEU A 27 -0.83 18.13 0.52
N ASP A 28 0.22 17.69 1.19
CA ASP A 28 0.52 16.28 1.47
C ASP A 28 -0.02 15.89 2.84
N ILE A 29 -0.74 14.77 2.91
CA ILE A 29 -1.21 14.22 4.17
C ILE A 29 -0.86 12.74 4.17
N THR A 30 0.25 12.46 4.82
CA THR A 30 0.73 11.14 5.18
C THR A 30 0.81 11.10 6.69
N ASP A 31 0.09 10.17 7.34
CA ASP A 31 0.40 9.86 8.73
C ASP A 31 1.63 8.93 8.73
N ASP A 32 2.52 9.27 9.66
CA ASP A 32 3.85 8.72 9.84
C ASP A 32 3.76 7.20 10.16
N ASN A 33 2.62 6.80 10.76
CA ASN A 33 2.24 5.44 11.04
C ASN A 33 2.03 4.61 9.75
N GLU A 34 1.33 5.15 8.76
CA GLU A 34 1.04 4.51 7.48
C GLU A 34 2.33 4.34 6.66
N LEU A 35 3.24 5.32 6.71
CA LEU A 35 4.54 5.24 6.06
C LEU A 35 5.45 4.19 6.71
N ARG A 36 5.51 4.16 8.05
CA ARG A 36 6.22 3.10 8.80
C ARG A 36 5.63 1.74 8.48
N THR A 37 4.32 1.64 8.43
CA THR A 37 3.59 0.42 8.10
C THR A 37 3.92 -0.06 6.69
N PHE A 38 3.91 0.84 5.71
CA PHE A 38 4.30 0.54 4.35
C PHE A 38 5.72 -0.01 4.26
N ARG A 39 6.70 0.69 4.85
CA ARG A 39 8.12 0.33 4.79
C ARG A 39 8.42 -1.02 5.45
N ASN A 40 7.73 -1.34 6.55
CA ASN A 40 8.11 -2.46 7.41
C ASN A 40 7.20 -3.69 7.30
N HIS A 41 5.94 -3.52 6.86
CA HIS A 41 4.91 -4.55 7.02
C HIS A 41 4.10 -4.86 5.75
N LEU A 42 4.10 -3.97 4.75
CA LEU A 42 3.37 -4.18 3.50
C LEU A 42 4.26 -4.79 2.40
N ARG A 43 3.61 -5.25 1.32
CA ARG A 43 4.33 -5.58 0.09
C ARG A 43 5.01 -4.32 -0.42
N PRO A 44 6.22 -4.41 -1.03
CA PRO A 44 6.92 -3.27 -1.60
C PRO A 44 6.26 -2.86 -2.93
N ILE A 45 4.98 -2.52 -2.89
CA ILE A 45 4.18 -2.09 -4.02
C ILE A 45 3.34 -0.88 -3.63
N LEU A 46 3.48 0.20 -4.40
CA LEU A 46 2.62 1.37 -4.31
C LEU A 46 1.76 1.44 -5.56
N ILE A 47 0.47 1.59 -5.35
CA ILE A 47 -0.51 1.80 -6.42
C ILE A 47 -0.99 3.24 -6.29
N VAL A 48 -0.70 4.06 -7.29
CA VAL A 48 -1.02 5.48 -7.32
C VAL A 48 -2.16 5.76 -8.29
N TYR A 49 -2.98 6.75 -7.94
CA TYR A 49 -4.10 7.20 -8.75
C TYR A 49 -4.36 8.68 -8.50
N ALA A 50 -4.89 9.38 -9.51
CA ALA A 50 -5.34 10.75 -9.38
C ALA A 50 -6.80 10.86 -9.83
N THR A 51 -7.55 11.75 -9.19
CA THR A 51 -8.94 11.96 -9.54
C THR A 51 -9.31 13.41 -9.31
N HIS A 52 -10.11 13.98 -10.21
CA HIS A 52 -10.57 15.34 -10.03
C HIS A 52 -11.48 15.46 -8.79
N LEU A 53 -11.27 16.51 -8.01
CA LEU A 53 -12.26 16.97 -7.04
C LEU A 53 -13.51 17.46 -7.80
N LYS A 54 -14.64 17.49 -7.10
CA LYS A 54 -15.96 17.78 -7.68
C LYS A 54 -16.55 19.04 -7.06
N GLY A 55 -17.55 19.61 -7.73
CA GLY A 55 -18.23 20.82 -7.24
C GLY A 55 -17.32 22.04 -7.28
N VAL A 56 -17.46 22.92 -6.29
CA VAL A 56 -16.75 24.22 -6.26
C VAL A 56 -15.26 24.11 -5.94
N TYR A 57 -14.83 23.00 -5.34
CA TYR A 57 -13.48 22.88 -4.78
C TYR A 57 -12.39 22.55 -5.81
N LYS A 58 -12.74 22.16 -7.06
CA LYS A 58 -11.90 21.92 -8.26
C LYS A 58 -10.55 21.22 -8.01
N GLY A 59 -9.73 20.98 -9.03
CA GLY A 59 -8.39 20.40 -8.86
C GLY A 59 -8.38 18.88 -8.69
N THR A 60 -7.29 18.34 -8.14
CA THR A 60 -6.97 16.90 -8.22
C THR A 60 -6.51 16.34 -6.89
N ASN A 61 -7.12 15.22 -6.52
CA ASN A 61 -6.81 14.40 -5.37
C ASN A 61 -5.99 13.19 -5.81
N PHE A 62 -4.70 13.22 -5.48
CA PHE A 62 -3.74 12.14 -5.64
C PHE A 62 -3.82 11.19 -4.46
N GLN A 63 -3.70 9.90 -4.73
CA GLN A 63 -3.78 8.83 -3.75
C GLN A 63 -2.67 7.84 -4.01
N ALA A 64 -2.07 7.31 -2.94
CA ALA A 64 -1.20 6.16 -2.97
C ALA A 64 -1.71 5.12 -1.96
N VAL A 65 -1.82 3.88 -2.42
CA VAL A 65 -2.19 2.74 -1.58
C VAL A 65 -1.14 1.65 -1.66
N GLY A 66 -0.93 0.99 -0.52
CA GLY A 66 -0.14 -0.22 -0.38
C GLY A 66 -1.06 -1.43 -0.28
N MET A 67 -0.47 -2.60 -0.45
CA MET A 67 -1.19 -3.87 -0.36
C MET A 67 -0.57 -4.73 0.74
N ASP A 68 -1.38 -5.13 1.73
CA ASP A 68 -0.91 -6.05 2.77
C ASP A 68 -0.80 -7.50 2.24
N GLY A 69 -0.25 -8.39 3.08
CA GLY A 69 -0.22 -9.81 2.79
C GLY A 69 -1.60 -10.40 2.47
N ASN A 70 -2.69 -9.90 3.02
CA ASN A 70 -4.02 -10.45 2.74
C ASN A 70 -4.72 -9.82 1.51
N ASN A 71 -4.01 -9.10 0.64
CA ASN A 71 -4.57 -8.34 -0.49
C ASN A 71 -5.54 -7.23 -0.05
N GLN A 72 -5.47 -6.77 1.20
CA GLN A 72 -6.24 -5.62 1.64
C GLN A 72 -5.56 -4.33 1.20
N ILE A 73 -6.38 -3.36 0.80
CA ILE A 73 -5.93 -2.02 0.44
C ILE A 73 -5.61 -1.27 1.74
N VAL A 74 -4.40 -0.74 1.84
CA VAL A 74 -3.96 0.12 2.95
C VAL A 74 -3.67 1.50 2.36
N PRO A 75 -4.47 2.54 2.68
CA PRO A 75 -4.16 3.90 2.29
C PRO A 75 -2.82 4.32 2.89
N ILE A 76 -1.93 4.88 2.07
CA ILE A 76 -0.56 5.28 2.49
C ILE A 76 -0.41 6.79 2.52
N ALA A 77 -0.87 7.43 1.44
CA ALA A 77 -0.66 8.85 1.24
C ALA A 77 -1.78 9.41 0.37
N TYR A 78 -2.12 10.68 0.57
CA TYR A 78 -2.92 11.44 -0.38
C TYR A 78 -2.44 12.88 -0.47
N GLY A 79 -2.60 13.46 -1.65
CA GLY A 79 -2.15 14.81 -1.95
C GLY A 79 -3.18 15.59 -2.75
N ILE A 80 -3.30 16.89 -2.51
CA ILE A 80 -4.18 17.78 -3.28
C ILE A 80 -3.32 18.74 -4.11
N CYS A 81 -3.65 18.88 -5.40
CA CYS A 81 -3.07 19.88 -6.30
C CYS A 81 -4.15 20.62 -7.10
N ARG A 82 -3.79 21.76 -7.68
CA ARG A 82 -4.64 22.59 -8.55
C ARG A 82 -5.24 21.87 -9.77
N GLY A 83 -4.61 20.79 -10.23
CA GLY A 83 -5.04 20.05 -11.41
C GLY A 83 -4.22 18.79 -11.67
N GLU A 84 -4.54 18.07 -12.75
CA GLU A 84 -3.82 16.87 -13.16
C GLU A 84 -2.76 17.20 -14.23
N THR A 85 -1.81 18.04 -13.86
CA THR A 85 -0.71 18.49 -14.73
C THR A 85 0.58 17.73 -14.45
N GLY A 86 1.53 17.80 -15.40
CA GLY A 86 2.86 17.21 -15.22
C GLY A 86 3.59 17.73 -13.97
N ASP A 87 3.44 19.02 -13.65
CA ASP A 87 4.04 19.63 -12.45
C ASP A 87 3.45 19.07 -11.16
N CYS A 88 2.11 18.94 -11.10
CA CYS A 88 1.41 18.36 -9.95
C CYS A 88 1.83 16.89 -9.74
N TRP A 89 1.92 16.10 -10.81
CA TRP A 89 2.43 14.73 -10.74
C TRP A 89 3.89 14.67 -10.31
N SER A 90 4.73 15.58 -10.82
CA SER A 90 6.16 15.66 -10.47
C SER A 90 6.36 15.95 -8.98
N TRP A 91 5.62 16.92 -8.45
CA TRP A 91 5.60 17.21 -7.02
C TRP A 91 5.12 15.99 -6.23
N TRP A 92 3.97 15.44 -6.57
CA TRP A 92 3.37 14.31 -5.83
C TRP A 92 4.31 13.10 -5.76
N MET A 93 4.91 12.73 -6.88
CA MET A 93 5.86 11.62 -6.94
C MET A 93 7.15 11.91 -6.18
N SER A 94 7.61 13.17 -6.13
CA SER A 94 8.79 13.56 -5.34
C SER A 94 8.54 13.42 -3.84
N VAL A 95 7.37 13.85 -3.38
CA VAL A 95 6.93 13.71 -1.99
C VAL A 95 6.77 12.23 -1.65
N LEU A 96 6.07 11.48 -2.50
CA LEU A 96 5.87 10.05 -2.29
C LEU A 96 7.19 9.28 -2.26
N LYS A 97 8.20 9.66 -3.07
CA LYS A 97 9.53 9.07 -3.03
C LYS A 97 10.24 9.36 -1.70
N GLU A 98 10.21 10.62 -1.24
CA GLU A 98 10.78 11.01 0.06
C GLU A 98 10.12 10.24 1.22
N CYS A 99 8.80 10.11 1.19
CA CYS A 99 8.00 9.43 2.20
C CYS A 99 8.08 7.90 2.13
N ALA A 100 8.20 7.29 0.95
CA ALA A 100 8.37 5.85 0.81
C ALA A 100 9.78 5.40 1.20
N GLY A 101 10.79 6.25 0.97
CA GLY A 101 12.21 5.90 1.15
C GLY A 101 12.73 5.01 0.03
N ASP A 102 14.04 4.73 0.07
CA ASP A 102 14.68 3.89 -0.94
C ASP A 102 14.50 2.40 -0.62
N ASN A 103 13.70 1.73 -1.45
CA ASN A 103 13.57 0.28 -1.43
C ASN A 103 13.84 -0.28 -2.83
N PRO A 104 14.92 -1.05 -3.02
CA PRO A 104 15.31 -1.56 -4.33
C PRO A 104 14.34 -2.60 -4.89
N ASN A 105 13.41 -3.11 -4.10
CA ASN A 105 12.37 -4.06 -4.52
C ASN A 105 11.01 -3.38 -4.73
N MET A 106 10.91 -2.06 -4.53
CA MET A 106 9.66 -1.33 -4.66
C MET A 106 9.20 -1.24 -6.11
N VAL A 107 7.91 -1.51 -6.32
CA VAL A 107 7.23 -1.35 -7.61
C VAL A 107 6.14 -0.29 -7.49
N ILE A 108 6.07 0.61 -8.47
CA ILE A 108 4.97 1.58 -8.59
C ILE A 108 4.04 1.15 -9.73
N ILE A 109 2.73 1.17 -9.45
CA ILE A 109 1.67 0.95 -10.44
C ILE A 109 0.84 2.22 -10.51
N SER A 110 0.64 2.73 -11.73
CA SER A 110 -0.27 3.83 -12.01
C SER A 110 -1.17 3.47 -13.20
N ASP A 111 -2.24 4.25 -13.40
CA ASP A 111 -2.96 4.22 -14.67
C ASP A 111 -2.12 4.86 -15.80
N ARG A 112 -2.52 4.65 -17.05
CA ARG A 112 -1.96 5.34 -18.21
C ARG A 112 -2.57 6.73 -18.31
N HIS A 113 -1.87 7.73 -17.78
CA HIS A 113 -2.25 9.13 -17.96
C HIS A 113 -1.14 9.90 -18.68
N PRO A 114 -1.44 10.68 -19.75
CA PRO A 114 -0.45 11.44 -20.51
C PRO A 114 0.36 12.41 -19.65
N SER A 115 -0.27 12.98 -18.62
CA SER A 115 0.35 13.92 -17.68
C SER A 115 1.11 13.26 -16.53
N ILE A 116 1.03 11.93 -16.34
CA ILE A 116 1.93 11.26 -15.40
C ILE A 116 3.33 11.42 -16.00
N ALA A 117 4.08 12.37 -15.47
CA ALA A 117 5.31 12.89 -16.03
C ALA A 117 6.24 11.75 -16.44
N LEU A 118 6.20 11.40 -17.72
CA LEU A 118 7.01 10.33 -18.32
C LEU A 118 8.49 10.61 -18.05
N SER A 119 8.90 11.88 -18.06
CA SER A 119 10.24 12.35 -17.70
C SER A 119 10.65 11.97 -16.27
N LYS A 120 9.82 12.27 -15.26
CA LYS A 120 10.09 11.92 -13.84
C LYS A 120 10.05 10.43 -13.58
N LEU A 121 9.14 9.71 -14.24
CA LEU A 121 9.13 8.26 -14.19
C LEU A 121 10.42 7.70 -14.82
N MET A 122 10.87 8.22 -15.96
CA MET A 122 12.15 7.83 -16.56
C MET A 122 13.34 8.11 -15.63
N GLU A 123 13.34 9.22 -14.87
CA GLU A 123 14.32 9.47 -13.79
C GLU A 123 14.24 8.43 -12.65
N ALA A 124 13.05 7.92 -12.34
CA ALA A 124 12.80 6.94 -11.28
C ALA A 124 13.18 5.49 -11.65
N ASP A 125 13.89 5.30 -12.78
CA ASP A 125 14.27 4.02 -13.37
C ASP A 125 13.06 3.19 -13.88
N PRO A 126 12.93 2.99 -15.20
CA PRO A 126 11.88 2.15 -15.81
C PRO A 126 11.73 0.76 -15.17
N THR A 127 12.78 0.19 -14.57
CA THR A 127 12.69 -1.10 -13.90
C THR A 127 11.79 -1.09 -12.66
N ARG A 128 11.41 0.08 -12.12
CA ARG A 128 10.58 0.22 -10.91
C ARG A 128 9.09 0.43 -11.19
N TRP A 129 8.72 0.92 -12.37
CA TRP A 129 7.31 1.26 -12.68
C TRP A 129 6.84 0.73 -14.05
N SER A 130 7.73 0.61 -15.03
CA SER A 130 7.34 0.19 -16.38
C SER A 130 6.95 -1.28 -16.42
N ARG A 131 5.74 -1.56 -16.94
CA ARG A 131 5.23 -2.92 -17.08
C ARG A 131 6.13 -3.81 -17.94
N ALA A 132 6.79 -3.24 -18.94
CA ALA A 132 7.64 -3.98 -19.89
C ALA A 132 9.05 -4.23 -19.34
N HIS A 133 9.57 -3.32 -18.52
CA HIS A 133 10.98 -3.32 -18.10
C HIS A 133 11.20 -3.68 -16.62
N CYS A 134 10.14 -3.95 -15.86
CA CYS A 134 10.23 -4.26 -14.44
C CYS A 134 10.46 -5.76 -14.20
N PRO A 135 11.66 -6.18 -13.77
CA PRO A 135 11.95 -7.59 -13.47
C PRO A 135 11.35 -8.05 -12.12
N ARG A 136 10.77 -7.11 -11.36
CA ARG A 136 10.31 -7.33 -9.98
C ARG A 136 8.90 -7.92 -9.93
N THR A 137 8.63 -8.66 -8.86
CA THR A 137 7.32 -9.25 -8.61
C THR A 137 6.25 -8.17 -8.38
N ARG A 138 5.24 -8.15 -9.26
CA ARG A 138 4.07 -7.25 -9.14
C ARG A 138 2.90 -7.85 -8.35
N TYR A 139 3.09 -9.03 -7.75
CA TYR A 139 2.10 -9.70 -6.90
C TYR A 139 0.68 -9.82 -7.49
N ASN A 140 0.58 -10.03 -8.82
CA ASN A 140 -0.65 -10.04 -9.63
C ASN A 140 -1.37 -8.69 -9.80
N TYR A 141 -0.82 -7.60 -9.30
CA TYR A 141 -1.36 -6.26 -9.57
C TYR A 141 -0.86 -5.77 -10.94
N ARG A 142 -1.80 -5.45 -11.82
CA ARG A 142 -1.51 -4.99 -13.20
C ARG A 142 -2.09 -3.63 -13.53
N THR A 143 -2.97 -3.12 -12.67
CA THR A 143 -3.78 -1.93 -12.88
C THR A 143 -3.94 -1.15 -11.57
N SER A 144 -4.43 0.07 -11.68
CA SER A 144 -4.73 0.99 -10.57
C SER A 144 -6.02 0.65 -9.80
N ASN A 145 -6.72 -0.44 -10.12
CA ASN A 145 -8.04 -0.79 -9.55
C ASN A 145 -8.10 -0.74 -8.01
N SER A 146 -7.00 -1.04 -7.32
CA SER A 146 -6.94 -0.94 -5.85
C SER A 146 -7.02 0.51 -5.36
N ALA A 147 -6.33 1.43 -6.02
CA ALA A 147 -6.44 2.86 -5.74
C ALA A 147 -7.78 3.45 -6.24
N GLU A 148 -8.33 2.95 -7.36
CA GLU A 148 -9.68 3.31 -7.82
C GLU A 148 -10.78 2.87 -6.85
N SER A 149 -10.59 1.71 -6.21
CA SER A 149 -11.51 1.23 -5.16
C SER A 149 -11.50 2.17 -3.95
N LEU A 150 -10.32 2.69 -3.57
CA LEU A 150 -10.23 3.73 -2.54
C LEU A 150 -10.92 5.03 -2.98
N ASN A 151 -10.70 5.47 -4.22
CA ASN A 151 -11.35 6.65 -4.78
C ASN A 151 -12.89 6.53 -4.78
N SER A 152 -13.41 5.32 -5.00
CA SER A 152 -14.86 5.06 -4.97
C SER A 152 -15.47 5.37 -3.59
N CYS A 153 -14.71 5.19 -2.51
CA CYS A 153 -15.14 5.54 -1.15
C CYS A 153 -15.22 7.07 -0.91
N THR A 154 -14.53 7.88 -1.72
CA THR A 154 -14.43 9.34 -1.49
C THR A 154 -15.30 10.19 -2.41
N VAL A 155 -16.06 9.59 -3.33
CA VAL A 155 -16.86 10.30 -4.36
C VAL A 155 -17.75 11.40 -3.81
N ARG A 156 -18.44 11.15 -2.67
CA ARG A 156 -19.30 12.15 -2.00
C ARG A 156 -18.49 13.29 -1.40
N TRP A 157 -17.39 12.95 -0.76
CA TRP A 157 -16.54 13.87 0.02
C TRP A 157 -15.69 14.77 -0.88
N ARG A 158 -15.45 14.36 -2.13
CA ARG A 158 -14.80 15.19 -3.15
C ARG A 158 -15.61 16.43 -3.57
N LYS A 159 -16.88 16.52 -3.20
CA LYS A 159 -17.72 17.72 -3.41
C LYS A 159 -17.67 18.70 -2.23
N LEU A 160 -17.01 18.32 -1.14
CA LEU A 160 -16.96 19.04 0.12
C LEU A 160 -15.57 19.67 0.33
N PRO A 161 -15.41 20.58 1.32
CA PRO A 161 -14.11 21.14 1.65
C PRO A 161 -13.04 20.07 1.82
N VAL A 162 -11.80 20.41 1.45
CA VAL A 162 -10.64 19.51 1.57
C VAL A 162 -10.50 18.98 3.00
N THR A 163 -10.83 19.77 4.03
CA THR A 163 -10.86 19.33 5.43
C THR A 163 -11.77 18.12 5.65
N MET A 164 -12.99 18.14 5.12
CA MET A 164 -13.93 17.02 5.21
C MET A 164 -13.45 15.77 4.47
N LEU A 165 -12.82 15.96 3.29
CA LEU A 165 -12.21 14.86 2.55
C LEU A 165 -11.07 14.21 3.35
N THR A 166 -10.31 15.05 4.04
CA THR A 166 -9.19 14.64 4.87
C THR A 166 -9.65 13.86 6.11
N ASP A 167 -10.68 14.36 6.81
CA ASP A 167 -11.31 13.67 7.93
C ASP A 167 -11.93 12.33 7.50
N THR A 168 -12.44 12.25 6.27
CA THR A 168 -12.97 11.00 5.72
C THR A 168 -11.89 9.94 5.58
N TYR A 169 -10.71 10.30 5.07
CA TYR A 169 -9.59 9.35 5.01
C TYR A 169 -9.22 8.86 6.40
N ARG A 170 -9.12 9.77 7.38
CA ARG A 170 -8.83 9.42 8.76
C ARG A 170 -9.87 8.45 9.35
N ASP A 171 -11.16 8.73 9.20
CA ASP A 171 -12.25 7.85 9.67
C ASP A 171 -12.21 6.48 8.98
N MET A 172 -11.96 6.45 7.67
CA MET A 172 -11.81 5.21 6.91
C MET A 172 -10.67 4.35 7.42
N VAL A 173 -9.45 4.91 7.55
CA VAL A 173 -8.29 4.14 8.00
C VAL A 173 -8.52 3.64 9.43
N GLN A 174 -9.06 4.48 10.32
CA GLN A 174 -9.41 4.10 11.69
C GLN A 174 -10.38 2.91 11.74
N LYS A 175 -11.49 2.98 10.99
CA LYS A 175 -12.50 1.90 10.92
C LYS A 175 -11.92 0.63 10.32
N TRP A 176 -11.12 0.74 9.26
CA TRP A 176 -10.52 -0.41 8.58
C TRP A 176 -9.50 -1.11 9.47
N TYR A 177 -8.63 -0.37 10.15
CA TYR A 177 -7.63 -0.92 11.06
C TYR A 177 -8.31 -1.66 12.20
N PHE A 178 -9.33 -1.06 12.83
CA PHE A 178 -10.10 -1.70 13.89
C PHE A 178 -10.73 -3.04 13.47
N ASN A 179 -11.39 -3.06 12.30
CA ASN A 179 -12.04 -4.28 11.82
C ASN A 179 -11.03 -5.36 11.41
N ARG A 180 -9.91 -4.97 10.79
CA ARG A 180 -8.90 -5.90 10.26
C ARG A 180 -8.07 -6.57 11.36
N ARG A 181 -7.91 -5.94 12.53
CA ARG A 181 -7.34 -6.60 13.72
C ARG A 181 -8.02 -7.93 14.09
N LYS A 182 -9.25 -8.18 13.62
CA LYS A 182 -10.05 -9.37 13.95
C LYS A 182 -9.96 -10.54 12.95
N VAL A 183 -9.30 -10.43 11.78
CA VAL A 183 -9.56 -11.34 10.61
C VAL A 183 -8.31 -12.03 9.98
N ALA A 184 -7.21 -12.24 10.72
CA ALA A 184 -5.93 -12.62 10.09
C ALA A 184 -5.72 -14.12 9.70
N ALA A 185 -6.46 -15.09 10.25
CA ALA A 185 -6.03 -16.50 10.29
C ALA A 185 -6.56 -17.44 9.16
N ASP A 186 -7.57 -17.04 8.39
CA ASP A 186 -8.40 -18.01 7.65
C ASP A 186 -7.81 -18.57 6.33
N LYS A 187 -6.83 -17.88 5.73
CA LYS A 187 -6.42 -18.15 4.33
C LYS A 187 -5.48 -19.35 4.17
N VAL A 188 -4.54 -19.55 5.10
CA VAL A 188 -3.63 -20.71 5.11
C VAL A 188 -4.39 -21.98 5.46
N GLU A 189 -5.31 -21.88 6.41
CA GLU A 189 -6.15 -22.99 6.84
C GLU A 189 -6.99 -23.55 5.68
N LYS A 190 -7.58 -22.68 4.86
CA LYS A 190 -8.29 -23.10 3.65
C LYS A 190 -7.40 -23.83 2.64
N ARG A 191 -6.12 -23.45 2.51
CA ARG A 191 -5.15 -24.12 1.61
C ARG A 191 -4.71 -25.46 2.17
N LYS A 192 -4.48 -25.55 3.49
CA LYS A 192 -4.17 -26.81 4.20
C LYS A 192 -5.25 -27.85 3.94
N ARG A 193 -6.53 -27.50 4.13
CA ARG A 193 -7.67 -28.41 3.92
C ARG A 193 -7.76 -28.95 2.49
N LYS A 194 -7.45 -28.12 1.49
CA LYS A 194 -7.51 -28.53 0.08
C LYS A 194 -6.38 -29.48 -0.34
N SER A 195 -5.20 -29.37 0.27
CA SER A 195 -4.03 -30.17 -0.10
C SER A 195 -3.83 -31.42 0.76
N VAL A 196 -4.78 -31.77 1.62
CA VAL A 196 -4.67 -32.95 2.51
C VAL A 196 -4.47 -34.23 1.71
N ARG A 197 -5.18 -34.39 0.58
CA ARG A 197 -5.17 -35.60 -0.25
C ARG A 197 -4.11 -35.61 -1.35
N TRP A 198 -3.26 -34.60 -1.42
CA TRP A 198 -2.24 -34.48 -2.48
C TRP A 198 -1.06 -35.38 -2.18
N VAL A 199 -0.55 -36.04 -3.21
CA VAL A 199 0.54 -37.02 -3.09
C VAL A 199 1.86 -36.34 -3.46
N VAL A 200 2.91 -36.61 -2.67
CA VAL A 200 4.23 -36.02 -2.84
C VAL A 200 5.25 -37.11 -3.16
N TYR A 201 6.10 -36.85 -4.15
CA TYR A 201 7.22 -37.69 -4.54
C TYR A 201 8.51 -36.87 -4.40
N GLY A 202 9.49 -37.38 -3.65
CA GLY A 202 10.80 -36.75 -3.53
C GLY A 202 11.61 -36.93 -4.82
N ILE A 203 12.17 -35.85 -5.37
CA ILE A 203 13.12 -35.88 -6.48
C ILE A 203 14.54 -35.85 -5.93
N ASN A 204 14.82 -34.91 -5.02
CA ASN A 204 16.07 -34.83 -4.25
C ASN A 204 15.84 -34.09 -2.92
N GLN A 205 16.92 -33.68 -2.24
CA GLN A 205 16.86 -33.02 -0.94
C GLN A 205 16.00 -31.74 -0.90
N PHE A 206 15.80 -31.05 -2.02
CA PHE A 206 15.05 -29.78 -2.05
C PHE A 206 13.96 -29.72 -3.13
N GLN A 207 13.90 -30.70 -4.04
CA GLN A 207 12.94 -30.78 -5.13
C GLN A 207 11.96 -31.93 -4.93
N TYR A 208 10.68 -31.63 -5.16
CA TYR A 208 9.57 -32.55 -4.97
C TYR A 208 8.57 -32.39 -6.10
N GLN A 209 8.00 -33.51 -6.55
CA GLN A 209 6.83 -33.52 -7.41
C GLN A 209 5.58 -33.71 -6.56
N VAL A 210 4.57 -32.87 -6.76
CA VAL A 210 3.28 -32.98 -6.07
C VAL A 210 2.17 -33.21 -7.07
N SER A 211 1.39 -34.27 -6.88
CA SER A 211 0.18 -34.54 -7.64
C SER A 211 -1.04 -33.99 -6.89
N ASP A 212 -1.70 -32.99 -7.49
CA ASP A 212 -2.88 -32.32 -6.90
C ASP A 212 -4.23 -32.94 -7.32
N GLY A 213 -4.18 -34.07 -8.03
CA GLY A 213 -5.34 -34.76 -8.60
C GLY A 213 -5.71 -34.30 -10.01
N GLN A 214 -5.14 -33.18 -10.49
CA GLN A 214 -5.36 -32.69 -11.84
C GLN A 214 -4.05 -32.52 -12.62
N TYR A 215 -3.00 -32.03 -11.96
CA TYR A 215 -1.68 -31.82 -12.54
C TYR A 215 -0.59 -32.29 -11.57
N ASN A 216 0.54 -32.68 -12.14
CA ASN A 216 1.79 -32.83 -11.40
C ASN A 216 2.54 -31.51 -11.47
N ARG A 217 3.05 -31.03 -10.33
CA ARG A 217 3.79 -29.77 -10.24
C ARG A 217 5.08 -29.97 -9.47
N GLU A 218 6.14 -29.32 -9.93
CA GLU A 218 7.40 -29.29 -9.18
C GLU A 218 7.38 -28.19 -8.09
N VAL A 219 7.98 -28.52 -6.95
CA VAL A 219 8.27 -27.60 -5.83
C VAL A 219 9.76 -27.68 -5.53
N ASN A 220 10.44 -26.53 -5.55
CA ASN A 220 11.82 -26.37 -5.14
C ASN A 220 11.89 -25.50 -3.88
N LEU A 221 12.19 -26.11 -2.73
CA LEU A 221 12.28 -25.42 -1.45
C LEU A 221 13.58 -24.62 -1.29
N ARG A 222 14.61 -24.88 -2.10
CA ARG A 222 15.87 -24.13 -2.06
C ARG A 222 15.71 -22.76 -2.73
N THR A 223 15.06 -22.72 -3.89
CA THR A 223 14.81 -21.47 -4.63
C THR A 223 13.51 -20.78 -4.23
N ASN A 224 12.73 -21.39 -3.34
CA ASN A 224 11.39 -20.97 -2.96
C ASN A 224 10.42 -20.85 -4.15
N GLU A 225 10.44 -21.86 -5.02
CA GLU A 225 9.63 -21.89 -6.24
C GLU A 225 8.67 -23.06 -6.29
N CYS A 226 7.49 -22.81 -6.84
CA CYS A 226 6.57 -23.85 -7.27
C CYS A 226 6.11 -23.56 -8.70
N GLU A 227 6.03 -24.60 -9.53
CA GLU A 227 5.60 -24.48 -10.91
C GLU A 227 4.18 -23.91 -11.07
N CYS A 228 3.32 -24.06 -10.05
CA CYS A 228 2.00 -23.44 -10.06
C CYS A 228 2.02 -21.90 -9.99
N ARG A 229 3.19 -21.29 -9.75
CA ARG A 229 3.45 -19.85 -9.57
C ARG A 229 2.70 -19.15 -8.43
N LYS A 230 1.72 -19.81 -7.80
CA LYS A 230 0.92 -19.25 -6.70
C LYS A 230 1.79 -18.90 -5.50
N TRP A 231 2.83 -19.66 -5.21
CA TRP A 231 3.72 -19.36 -4.10
C TRP A 231 4.54 -18.09 -4.36
N GLN A 232 5.12 -17.96 -5.55
CA GLN A 232 5.91 -16.80 -5.95
C GLN A 232 5.04 -15.53 -6.07
N LEU A 233 3.85 -15.67 -6.64
CA LEU A 233 2.95 -14.54 -6.86
C LEU A 233 2.24 -14.09 -5.58
N SER A 234 1.91 -15.03 -4.70
CA SER A 234 1.15 -14.75 -3.48
C SER A 234 1.99 -14.76 -2.21
N GLY A 235 3.30 -15.02 -2.25
CA GLY A 235 4.23 -15.16 -1.11
C GLY A 235 3.81 -16.07 0.06
N ILE A 236 2.62 -16.67 0.01
CA ILE A 236 2.12 -17.69 0.92
C ILE A 236 2.31 -19.04 0.23
N PRO A 237 2.80 -20.08 0.94
CA PRO A 237 2.85 -21.45 0.44
C PRO A 237 1.56 -21.84 -0.27
N CYS A 238 1.69 -22.31 -1.51
CA CYS A 238 0.58 -22.90 -2.23
C CYS A 238 0.24 -24.27 -1.63
N GLY A 239 -0.86 -24.89 -2.08
CA GLY A 239 -1.21 -26.24 -1.63
C GLY A 239 -0.08 -27.26 -1.83
N HIS A 240 0.73 -27.11 -2.89
CA HIS A 240 1.83 -28.02 -3.22
C HIS A 240 2.95 -27.92 -2.19
N VAL A 241 3.38 -26.69 -1.87
CA VAL A 241 4.38 -26.45 -0.82
C VAL A 241 3.87 -26.95 0.53
N ILE A 242 2.60 -26.72 0.86
CA ILE A 242 1.99 -27.24 2.11
C ILE A 242 2.00 -28.77 2.16
N ALA A 243 1.75 -29.43 1.02
CA ALA A 243 1.82 -30.89 0.93
C ALA A 243 3.26 -31.38 1.15
N VAL A 244 4.25 -30.74 0.54
CA VAL A 244 5.68 -31.05 0.75
C VAL A 244 6.08 -30.83 2.21
N THR A 245 5.68 -29.73 2.85
CA THR A 245 6.01 -29.51 4.27
C THR A 245 5.46 -30.60 5.17
N ARG A 246 4.25 -31.10 4.87
CA ARG A 246 3.64 -32.21 5.59
C ARG A 246 4.39 -33.51 5.34
N PHE A 247 4.79 -33.77 4.10
CA PHE A 247 5.61 -34.92 3.72
C PHE A 247 6.96 -34.94 4.47
N LEU A 248 7.54 -33.77 4.72
CA LEU A 248 8.78 -33.60 5.49
C LEU A 248 8.58 -33.64 7.02
N GLY A 249 7.37 -33.92 7.51
CA GLY A 249 7.07 -34.00 8.93
C GLY A 249 7.05 -32.65 9.67
N LEU A 250 7.01 -31.53 8.94
CA LEU A 250 6.93 -30.20 9.55
C LEU A 250 5.51 -29.95 10.09
N THR A 251 5.42 -29.38 11.29
CA THR A 251 4.14 -29.05 11.95
C THR A 251 3.39 -27.91 11.23
N ASP A 252 4.13 -27.02 10.58
CA ASP A 252 3.57 -25.94 9.77
C ASP A 252 4.48 -25.59 8.58
N CYS A 253 4.07 -24.57 7.82
CA CYS A 253 4.81 -24.06 6.66
C CYS A 253 5.21 -22.58 6.84
N VAL A 254 5.25 -22.06 8.07
CA VAL A 254 5.45 -20.64 8.38
C VAL A 254 6.81 -20.16 7.88
N GLN A 255 7.83 -21.01 7.93
CA GLN A 255 9.17 -20.72 7.41
C GLN A 255 9.23 -20.45 5.89
N TYR A 256 8.22 -20.90 5.14
CA TYR A 256 8.10 -20.69 3.69
C TYR A 256 7.14 -19.55 3.34
N VAL A 257 6.57 -18.87 4.35
CA VAL A 257 5.75 -17.67 4.19
C VAL A 257 6.68 -16.47 4.07
N GLN A 258 6.57 -15.74 2.97
CA GLN A 258 7.25 -14.45 2.78
C GLN A 258 6.88 -13.51 3.93
N ASP A 259 7.84 -12.71 4.39
CA ASP A 259 7.72 -11.99 5.67
C ASP A 259 6.43 -11.18 5.80
N TRP A 260 6.04 -10.43 4.77
CA TRP A 260 4.83 -9.57 4.77
C TRP A 260 3.49 -10.34 4.79
N PHE A 261 3.51 -11.68 4.82
CA PHE A 261 2.33 -12.53 5.04
C PHE A 261 2.33 -13.21 6.42
N LYS A 262 3.38 -13.02 7.21
CA LYS A 262 3.45 -13.53 8.59
C LYS A 262 2.40 -12.85 9.45
N LYS A 263 1.85 -13.61 10.41
CA LYS A 263 0.81 -13.12 11.33
C LYS A 263 1.29 -11.89 12.09
N GLU A 264 2.55 -11.90 12.48
CA GLU A 264 3.23 -10.82 13.21
C GLU A 264 3.27 -9.56 12.36
N LYS A 265 3.58 -9.67 11.06
CA LYS A 265 3.56 -8.53 10.13
C LYS A 265 2.14 -8.02 9.93
N TYR A 266 1.14 -8.89 9.78
CA TYR A 266 -0.26 -8.46 9.69
C TYR A 266 -0.74 -7.74 10.96
N GLN A 267 -0.40 -8.28 12.14
CA GLN A 267 -0.70 -7.63 13.41
C GLN A 267 0.01 -6.29 13.52
N ALA A 268 1.29 -6.22 13.14
CA ALA A 268 2.08 -4.99 13.14
C ALA A 268 1.53 -3.93 12.16
N THR A 269 1.05 -4.33 10.98
CA THR A 269 0.38 -3.43 10.01
C THR A 269 -0.78 -2.67 10.63
N TYR A 270 -1.53 -3.29 11.54
CA TYR A 270 -2.72 -2.71 12.15
C TYR A 270 -2.56 -2.43 13.65
N ALA A 271 -1.35 -2.54 14.20
CA ALA A 271 -1.10 -2.45 15.65
C ALA A 271 -1.30 -1.02 16.16
N GLU A 272 -0.83 -0.04 15.41
CA GLU A 272 -0.96 1.37 15.75
C GLU A 272 -2.42 1.82 15.68
N SER A 273 -2.80 2.69 16.60
CA SER A 273 -4.16 3.19 16.72
C SER A 273 -4.24 4.62 16.21
N ILE A 274 -5.12 4.83 15.23
CA ILE A 274 -5.44 6.15 14.71
C ILE A 274 -6.38 6.84 15.69
N GLN A 275 -5.89 7.93 16.28
CA GLN A 275 -6.56 8.60 17.39
C GLN A 275 -7.68 9.54 16.93
N PHE A 276 -8.58 9.83 17.86
CA PHE A 276 -9.56 10.89 17.70
C PHE A 276 -8.91 12.27 17.83
N VAL A 277 -9.06 13.13 16.81
CA VAL A 277 -8.47 14.48 16.70
C VAL A 277 -9.21 15.50 17.58
N GLY A 278 -10.38 15.18 18.12
CA GLY A 278 -11.17 16.11 18.95
C GLY A 278 -12.07 17.03 18.12
N ASN A 279 -12.86 17.86 18.80
CA ASN A 279 -13.71 18.86 18.14
C ASN A 279 -12.86 20.02 17.59
N PHE A 280 -13.21 20.51 16.40
CA PHE A 280 -12.51 21.61 15.74
C PHE A 280 -12.36 22.86 16.63
N ASN A 281 -13.39 23.15 17.43
CA ASN A 281 -13.41 24.32 18.32
C ASN A 281 -12.40 24.25 19.47
N GLU A 282 -11.80 23.08 19.71
CA GLU A 282 -10.83 22.81 20.77
C GLU A 282 -9.39 22.65 20.22
N TRP A 283 -9.17 23.04 18.97
CA TRP A 283 -7.88 22.92 18.30
C TRP A 283 -6.99 24.13 18.64
N GLU A 284 -5.77 23.85 19.08
CA GLU A 284 -4.73 24.86 19.28
C GLU A 284 -3.82 24.87 18.06
N PHE A 285 -3.65 26.04 17.45
CA PHE A 285 -2.79 26.22 16.27
C PHE A 285 -1.39 26.67 16.72
N PRO A 286 -0.33 25.90 16.42
CA PRO A 286 1.03 26.35 16.73
C PRO A 286 1.34 27.65 16.00
N SER A 287 1.98 28.60 16.69
CA SER A 287 2.28 29.93 16.15
C SER A 287 3.15 29.94 14.88
N HIS A 288 3.86 28.85 14.59
CA HIS A 288 4.69 28.66 13.40
C HIS A 288 3.93 28.02 12.22
N ILE A 289 2.66 27.65 12.40
CA ILE A 289 1.83 27.04 11.35
C ILE A 289 0.76 28.04 10.96
N HIS A 290 0.95 28.69 9.81
CA HIS A 290 -0.04 29.60 9.26
C HIS A 290 -1.18 28.82 8.60
N PRO A 291 -2.45 29.17 8.85
CA PRO A 291 -3.58 28.60 8.13
C PRO A 291 -3.39 28.81 6.63
N VAL A 292 -3.26 27.71 5.88
CA VAL A 292 -3.17 27.76 4.42
C VAL A 292 -4.56 27.99 3.89
N ALA A 293 -4.79 29.13 3.23
CA ALA A 293 -6.01 29.38 2.50
C ALA A 293 -6.19 28.30 1.42
N PRO A 294 -7.42 27.90 1.07
CA PRO A 294 -7.65 26.99 -0.06
C PRO A 294 -6.91 27.52 -1.29
N PRO A 295 -6.29 26.64 -2.10
CA PRO A 295 -5.63 27.06 -3.34
C PRO A 295 -6.56 27.92 -4.19
N ASN A 296 -6.00 28.94 -4.84
CA ASN A 296 -6.77 29.75 -5.79
C ASN A 296 -7.07 28.86 -7.00
N MET A 297 -8.33 28.50 -7.18
CA MET A 297 -8.76 27.54 -8.20
C MET A 297 -9.02 28.28 -9.50
N ASP A 298 -8.08 28.25 -10.44
CA ASP A 298 -8.29 28.84 -11.77
C ASP A 298 -9.51 28.18 -12.46
N ASN A 299 -10.44 29.01 -12.93
CA ASN A 299 -11.52 28.55 -13.81
C ASN A 299 -10.91 28.20 -15.19
N PRO A 300 -11.10 26.98 -15.72
CA PRO A 300 -11.01 26.79 -17.16
C PRO A 300 -12.16 27.53 -17.86
#